data_AF-K9J9X8-F1
#
_entry.id   AF-K9J9X8-F1
#
_cell.length_a   1.000
_cell.length_b   1.000
_cell.length_c   1.000
_cell.angle_alpha   90.00
_cell.angle_beta   90.00
_cell.angle_gamma   90.00
#
_symmetry.space_group_name_H-M   'P 1'
#
loop_
_entity.id
_entity.type
_entity.pdbx_description
1 polymer ?
#
loop_
_entity_poly.entity_id
_entity_poly.type
_entity_poly.pdbx_seq_one_letter_code
_entity_poly.pdbx_strand_id
1 'polypeptide(L)'
;MSRILAAILLTTLLCAAWADDHTLTCDTAVSAKCPAKDPPTPVYLADPSDCSKFCECSGGTAFSKSCQTGTLWDDTIGICNWASMVDCGDRPIPPM
;
A
#
# COMPACT_ATOMS: atom_id res chain seq x y z
N MET A 1 -36.08 16.74 25.81
CA MET A 1 -34.90 17.30 25.12
C MET A 1 -33.68 17.04 25.98
N SER A 2 -32.61 16.38 25.54
CA SER A 2 -32.36 15.70 24.27
C SER A 2 -31.35 14.58 24.51
N ARG A 3 -31.70 13.35 24.10
CA ARG A 3 -30.95 12.09 24.29
C ARG A 3 -29.73 11.95 23.36
N ILE A 4 -29.11 13.07 22.97
CA ILE A 4 -28.10 13.12 21.91
C ILE A 4 -26.66 13.14 22.47
N LEU A 5 -26.46 13.46 23.77
CA LEU A 5 -25.12 13.61 24.34
C LEU A 5 -24.43 12.29 24.76
N ALA A 6 -25.17 11.19 24.90
CA ALA A 6 -24.58 9.89 25.25
C ALA A 6 -24.27 8.99 24.04
N ALA A 7 -24.77 9.32 22.84
CA ALA A 7 -24.57 8.53 21.63
C ALA A 7 -23.39 9.00 20.76
N ILE A 8 -22.74 10.13 21.11
CA ILE A 8 -21.62 10.68 20.33
C ILE A 8 -20.26 10.29 20.97
N LEU A 9 -20.23 9.95 22.26
CA LEU A 9 -19.00 9.55 22.97
C LEU A 9 -18.71 8.04 22.94
N LEU A 10 -19.66 7.23 22.47
CA LEU A 10 -19.49 5.79 22.24
C LEU A 10 -19.33 5.43 20.76
N THR A 11 -19.64 6.35 19.85
CA THR A 11 -19.34 6.14 18.44
C THR A 11 -17.90 6.47 18.13
N THR A 12 -17.21 7.40 18.81
CA THR A 12 -15.80 7.76 18.54
C THR A 12 -14.76 6.71 18.93
N LEU A 13 -15.10 5.74 19.79
CA LEU A 13 -14.24 4.60 20.15
C LEU A 13 -14.53 3.31 19.34
N LEU A 14 -15.59 3.31 18.52
CA LEU A 14 -15.83 2.29 17.47
C LEU A 14 -15.48 2.82 16.07
N CYS A 15 -15.57 4.13 15.91
CA CYS A 15 -14.60 4.94 15.20
C CYS A 15 -13.22 4.82 15.90
N ALA A 16 -12.07 5.35 15.49
CA ALA A 16 -10.75 4.97 16.05
C ALA A 16 -10.36 3.47 15.92
N ALA A 17 -11.30 2.54 15.77
CA ALA A 17 -11.18 1.41 14.86
C ALA A 17 -11.50 1.83 13.40
N TRP A 18 -11.28 3.12 13.09
CA TRP A 18 -11.22 3.62 11.73
C TRP A 18 -10.03 2.97 11.04
N ALA A 19 -10.29 1.86 10.36
CA ALA A 19 -9.49 1.31 9.28
C ALA A 19 -7.97 1.56 9.39
N ASP A 20 -7.24 0.59 9.93
CA ASP A 20 -5.84 0.45 9.56
C ASP A 20 -5.79 0.18 8.04
N ASP A 21 -5.69 1.26 7.26
CA ASP A 21 -5.78 1.40 5.80
C ASP A 21 -4.60 0.74 5.05
N HIS A 22 -3.89 -0.20 5.68
CA HIS A 22 -2.67 -0.81 5.13
C HIS A 22 -2.92 -1.85 4.03
N THR A 23 -4.18 -2.14 3.68
CA THR A 23 -4.50 -3.12 2.63
C THR A 23 -4.82 -2.48 1.27
N LEU A 24 -5.20 -1.21 1.24
CA LEU A 24 -5.57 -0.50 0.01
C LEU A 24 -4.48 0.48 -0.43
N THR A 25 -3.78 1.09 0.53
CA THR A 25 -2.71 2.05 0.29
C THR A 25 -1.37 1.53 0.81
N CYS A 26 -0.28 2.01 0.22
CA CYS A 26 1.06 1.80 0.75
C CYS A 26 1.39 2.85 1.81
N ASP A 27 2.46 2.62 2.58
CA ASP A 27 2.91 3.53 3.63
C ASP A 27 2.99 4.99 3.16
N THR A 28 2.68 5.93 4.05
CA THR A 28 2.68 7.37 3.73
C THR A 28 4.04 7.84 3.22
N ALA A 29 5.15 7.27 3.69
CA ALA A 29 6.49 7.56 3.20
C ALA A 29 6.71 7.08 1.75
N VAL A 30 5.98 6.04 1.30
CA VAL A 30 5.94 5.63 -0.10
C VAL A 30 5.06 6.60 -0.90
N SER A 31 3.89 6.95 -0.38
CA SER A 31 3.01 7.96 -1.01
C SER A 31 3.69 9.32 -1.21
N ALA A 32 4.57 9.74 -0.29
CA ALA A 32 5.35 10.96 -0.43
C ALA A 32 6.31 10.98 -1.64
N LYS A 33 6.59 9.81 -2.22
CA LYS A 33 7.40 9.67 -3.46
C LYS A 33 6.55 9.74 -4.72
N CYS A 34 5.23 9.67 -4.61
CA CYS A 34 4.34 9.80 -5.76
C CYS A 34 4.32 11.25 -6.28
N PRO A 35 4.24 11.45 -7.60
CA PRO A 35 4.01 12.78 -8.14
C PRO A 35 2.60 13.26 -7.76
N ALA A 36 2.49 14.54 -7.39
CA ALA A 36 1.20 15.15 -7.03
C ALA A 36 0.18 15.13 -8.18
N LYS A 37 0.67 15.08 -9.43
CA LYS A 37 -0.14 14.94 -10.64
C LYS A 37 0.37 13.75 -11.45
N ASP A 38 -0.55 12.94 -11.93
CA ASP A 38 -0.23 11.74 -12.71
C ASP A 38 0.45 12.10 -14.03
N PRO A 39 1.65 11.52 -14.31
CA PRO A 39 2.29 11.66 -15.60
C PRO A 39 1.60 10.77 -16.66
N PRO A 40 1.94 10.93 -17.96
CA PRO A 40 1.34 10.11 -19.01
C PRO A 40 1.60 8.60 -18.88
N THR A 41 2.65 8.21 -18.16
CA THR A 41 3.01 6.82 -17.87
C THR A 41 2.78 6.52 -16.40
N PRO A 42 2.29 5.32 -16.04
CA PRO A 42 2.10 4.96 -14.64
C PRO A 42 3.42 4.96 -13.88
N VAL A 43 3.36 5.31 -12.60
CA VAL A 43 4.50 5.29 -11.69
C VAL A 43 4.28 4.17 -10.69
N TYR A 44 5.22 3.23 -10.65
CA TYR A 44 5.23 2.14 -9.69
C TYR A 44 6.38 2.30 -8.71
N LEU A 45 6.17 1.92 -7.46
CA LEU A 45 7.14 1.96 -6.37
C LEU A 45 7.14 0.61 -5.65
N ALA A 46 8.28 0.17 -5.12
CA ALA A 46 8.30 -1.01 -4.26
C ALA A 46 7.57 -0.77 -2.93
N ASP A 47 6.90 -1.81 -2.44
CA ASP A 47 6.50 -1.89 -1.04
C ASP A 47 7.74 -2.30 -0.20
N PRO A 48 8.22 -1.48 0.73
CA PRO A 48 9.39 -1.79 1.54
C PRO A 48 9.15 -2.93 2.55
N SER A 49 7.89 -3.26 2.84
CA SER A 49 7.50 -4.22 3.86
C SER A 49 7.14 -5.60 3.30
N ASP A 50 6.96 -5.71 1.98
CA ASP A 50 6.47 -6.93 1.34
C ASP A 50 6.98 -7.03 -0.11
N CYS A 51 7.92 -7.94 -0.38
CA CYS A 51 8.48 -8.13 -1.71
C CYS A 51 7.47 -8.67 -2.74
N SER A 52 6.36 -9.26 -2.27
CA SER A 52 5.25 -9.71 -3.11
C SER A 52 4.30 -8.58 -3.51
N LYS A 53 4.54 -7.35 -3.03
CA LYS A 53 3.72 -6.17 -3.33
C LYS A 53 4.52 -5.05 -3.97
N PHE A 54 3.77 -4.20 -4.65
CA PHE A 54 4.23 -2.93 -5.20
C PHE A 54 3.11 -1.90 -5.05
N CYS A 55 3.43 -0.66 -5.36
CA CYS A 55 2.53 0.46 -5.22
C CYS A 55 2.36 1.14 -6.57
N GLU A 56 1.12 1.46 -6.93
CA GLU A 56 0.80 2.29 -8.09
C GLU A 56 0.40 3.69 -7.61
N CYS A 57 1.09 4.71 -8.11
CA CYS A 57 0.78 6.09 -7.77
C CYS A 57 -0.44 6.60 -8.55
N SER A 58 -1.36 7.25 -7.86
CA SER A 58 -2.37 8.11 -8.48
C SER A 58 -2.70 9.30 -7.58
N GLY A 59 -2.67 10.51 -8.14
CA GLY A 59 -3.01 11.75 -7.46
C GLY A 59 -2.18 12.03 -6.20
N GLY A 60 -0.90 11.66 -6.20
CA GLY A 60 -0.01 11.78 -5.03
C GLY A 60 -0.19 10.69 -3.95
N THR A 61 -1.04 9.69 -4.18
CA THR A 61 -1.24 8.56 -3.25
C THR A 61 -0.69 7.27 -3.86
N ALA A 62 0.00 6.46 -3.07
CA ALA A 62 0.50 5.14 -3.46
C ALA A 62 -0.53 4.06 -3.07
N PHE A 63 -1.11 3.38 -4.06
CA PHE A 63 -2.08 2.30 -3.85
C PHE A 63 -1.40 0.94 -3.91
N SER A 64 -1.68 0.09 -2.91
CA SER A 64 -1.07 -1.23 -2.80
C SER A 64 -1.58 -2.19 -3.88
N LYS A 65 -0.68 -2.96 -4.47
CA LYS A 65 -0.92 -3.99 -5.48
C LYS A 65 -0.13 -5.24 -5.10
N SER A 66 -0.70 -6.40 -5.37
CA SER A 66 -0.04 -7.69 -5.13
C SER A 66 0.38 -8.32 -6.45
N CYS A 67 1.59 -8.86 -6.45
CA CYS A 67 2.04 -9.78 -7.48
C CYS A 67 1.27 -11.10 -7.39
N GLN A 68 1.21 -11.82 -8.52
CA GLN A 68 0.61 -13.14 -8.54
C GLN A 68 1.44 -14.11 -7.69
N THR A 69 0.81 -15.14 -7.12
CA THR A 69 1.49 -16.22 -6.40
C THR A 69 2.66 -16.77 -7.22
N GLY A 70 3.83 -16.92 -6.58
CA GLY A 70 5.07 -17.36 -7.23
C GLY A 70 5.89 -16.25 -7.91
N THR A 71 5.40 -15.00 -7.90
CA THR A 71 6.10 -13.83 -8.44
C THR A 71 6.34 -12.78 -7.37
N LEU A 72 7.39 -11.98 -7.55
CA LEU A 72 7.79 -10.89 -6.65
C LEU A 72 8.04 -9.63 -7.47
N TRP A 73 7.91 -8.46 -6.83
CA TRP A 73 8.16 -7.19 -7.51
C TRP A 73 9.65 -7.03 -7.81
N ASP A 74 9.99 -6.85 -9.08
CA ASP A 74 11.35 -6.67 -9.58
C ASP A 74 11.59 -5.19 -9.90
N ASP A 75 12.34 -4.51 -9.03
CA ASP A 75 12.66 -3.09 -9.18
C ASP A 75 13.50 -2.79 -10.43
N THR A 76 14.18 -3.78 -11.00
CA THR A 76 15.08 -3.59 -12.15
C THR A 76 14.31 -3.42 -13.46
N ILE A 77 13.17 -4.10 -13.58
CA ILE A 77 12.33 -4.11 -14.78
C ILE A 77 10.93 -3.52 -14.54
N GLY A 78 10.59 -3.19 -13.29
CA GLY A 78 9.35 -2.52 -12.92
C GLY A 78 8.10 -3.36 -13.15
N ILE A 79 8.20 -4.68 -12.96
CA ILE A 79 7.08 -5.63 -13.06
C ILE A 79 7.21 -6.75 -12.03
N CYS A 80 6.14 -7.53 -11.84
CA CYS A 80 6.22 -8.80 -11.13
C CYS A 80 6.97 -9.84 -11.98
N ASN A 81 8.04 -10.42 -11.44
CA ASN A 81 8.87 -11.42 -12.09
C ASN A 81 8.91 -12.70 -11.24
N TRP A 82 9.35 -13.81 -11.82
CA TRP A 82 9.46 -15.08 -11.11
C TRP A 82 10.34 -14.94 -9.88
N ALA A 83 9.88 -15.44 -8.73
CA ALA A 83 10.57 -15.26 -7.45
C ALA A 83 12.05 -15.71 -7.47
N SER A 84 12.39 -16.71 -8.30
CA SER A 84 13.77 -17.20 -8.47
C SER A 84 14.69 -16.25 -9.24
N MET A 85 14.16 -15.19 -9.84
CA MET A 85 14.89 -14.20 -10.64
C MET A 85 14.93 -12.80 -10.01
N VAL A 86 14.29 -12.62 -8.85
CA VAL A 86 14.20 -11.33 -8.15
C VAL A 86 15.12 -11.32 -6.95
N ASP A 87 15.90 -10.26 -6.81
CA ASP A 87 16.58 -9.91 -5.56
C ASP A 87 15.71 -8.91 -4.78
N CYS A 88 15.16 -9.36 -3.64
CA CYS A 88 14.32 -8.52 -2.79
C CYS A 88 15.12 -7.54 -1.92
N GLY A 89 16.45 -7.69 -1.84
CA GLY A 89 17.25 -7.00 -0.84
C GLY A 89 16.68 -7.20 0.57
N ASP A 90 16.40 -6.10 1.26
CA ASP A 90 15.86 -6.11 2.62
C ASP A 90 14.32 -6.31 2.69
N ARG A 91 13.62 -6.34 1.54
CA ARG A 91 12.16 -6.50 1.51
C ARG A 91 11.77 -7.91 1.95
N PRO A 92 10.95 -8.08 3.01
CA PRO A 92 10.51 -9.39 3.44
C PRO A 92 9.73 -10.14 2.36
N ILE A 93 10.02 -11.43 2.18
CA ILE A 93 9.21 -12.32 1.35
C ILE A 93 8.17 -12.97 2.26
N PRO A 94 6.86 -12.65 2.12
CA PRO A 94 5.84 -13.29 2.93
C PRO A 94 5.75 -14.79 2.60
N PRO A 95 5.41 -15.64 3.60
CA PRO A 95 5.07 -17.03 3.33
C PRO A 95 3.84 -17.07 2.41
N MET A 96 3.97 -17.82 1.31
CA MET A 96 2.95 -18.01 0.27
C MET A 96 1.78 -18.85 0.77
#